data_AF-A0A3R8S791-F1
#
_entry.id   AF-A0A3R8S791-F1
#
_cell.length_a   1.000
_cell.length_b   1.000
_cell.length_c   1.000
_cell.angle_alpha   90.00
_cell.angle_beta   90.00
_cell.angle_gamma   90.00
#
_symmetry.space_group_name_H-M   'P 1'
#
loop_
_entity.id
_entity.type
_entity.pdbx_description
1 polymer ?
#
loop_
_entity_poly.entity_id
_entity_poly.type
_entity_poly.pdbx_seq_one_letter_code
_entity_poly.pdbx_strand_id
1 'polypeptide(L)'
;MDDAIVEVLGVPQDTQNRTTQPAIALLESQAEAQKLSLAADDAGATWTAIEVPETGLRNICALTETESQAHALIAFGSEHALLVITLGGELVMTRTIEVASAALMGSEEARGGALGRAGLEVLRTLDTFERTHSKVTLSGLTVALPGGAASMAEVLADLVYVPVKALEMGQLLDCSALGETSEQIEALASLENLCLLGAALRPASQARGIQQINMQDAERPQGGALTWGAVWGVRAVVAVLGVAVVAVIGMSVATKSFESQAAGLEAQLGPLTAATVSMPPPPDMDKLNELRKGEALQRRLSEALSSATANASQGYSEYLMALGRQAQPNVWITGLTVHGSGGQLELSGRMTDPGFLPGYLSRLERETQFKGRRFAQVEIGVVSSEMTGDQRLTTFSLSTQDTPRSSKEIKP
;
A
#
# COMPACT_ATOMS: atom_id res chain seq x y z
N MET A 1 3.20 -19.85 -16.69
CA MET A 1 2.00 -19.22 -16.10
C MET A 1 2.40 -18.21 -15.04
N ASP A 2 3.56 -18.39 -14.40
CA ASP A 2 4.14 -17.51 -13.37
C ASP A 2 4.51 -16.06 -13.81
N ASP A 3 4.14 -15.61 -15.01
CA ASP A 3 4.57 -14.31 -15.58
C ASP A 3 3.43 -13.50 -16.22
N ALA A 4 2.18 -13.85 -15.87
CA ALA A 4 0.97 -13.18 -16.37
C ALA A 4 -0.04 -12.96 -15.24
N ILE A 5 -0.67 -11.79 -15.25
CA ILE A 5 -1.80 -11.46 -14.39
C ILE A 5 -3.06 -12.00 -15.06
N VAL A 6 -3.86 -12.75 -14.30
CA VAL A 6 -5.09 -13.39 -14.79
C VAL A 6 -6.26 -12.92 -13.97
N GLU A 7 -7.23 -12.28 -14.62
CA GLU A 7 -8.51 -11.88 -14.02
C GLU A 7 -9.67 -12.59 -14.72
N VAL A 8 -10.73 -12.89 -13.97
CA VAL A 8 -11.86 -13.69 -14.48
C VAL A 8 -13.18 -13.00 -14.18
N LEU A 9 -13.94 -12.69 -15.24
CA LEU A 9 -15.30 -12.16 -15.17
C LEU A 9 -16.32 -13.28 -15.36
N GLY A 10 -17.28 -13.39 -14.45
CA GLY A 10 -18.41 -14.31 -14.59
C GLY A 10 -19.41 -13.78 -15.62
N VAL A 11 -19.90 -14.64 -16.51
CA VAL A 11 -20.99 -14.28 -17.44
C VAL A 11 -22.33 -14.73 -16.86
N PRO A 12 -23.34 -13.83 -16.72
CA PRO A 12 -24.65 -14.19 -16.18
C PRO A 12 -25.32 -15.35 -16.94
N GLN A 13 -25.95 -16.26 -16.21
CA GLN A 13 -26.65 -17.42 -16.76
C GLN A 13 -28.11 -17.51 -16.36
N ASP A 14 -28.86 -18.20 -17.21
CA ASP A 14 -30.17 -18.75 -16.88
C ASP A 14 -29.98 -20.08 -16.12
N THR A 15 -30.65 -20.20 -14.96
CA THR A 15 -30.40 -21.11 -13.82
C THR A 15 -30.34 -22.63 -14.08
N GLN A 16 -30.35 -23.12 -15.33
CA GLN A 16 -30.65 -24.52 -15.66
C GLN A 16 -29.47 -25.42 -16.03
N ASN A 17 -28.26 -24.91 -16.27
CA ASN A 17 -27.12 -25.77 -16.68
C ASN A 17 -25.87 -25.58 -15.81
N ARG A 18 -25.84 -26.27 -14.67
CA ARG A 18 -24.84 -26.13 -13.59
C ARG A 18 -23.46 -26.75 -13.87
N THR A 19 -23.20 -27.33 -15.04
CA THR A 19 -21.95 -28.10 -15.27
C THR A 19 -20.77 -27.29 -15.79
N THR A 20 -21.01 -26.11 -16.41
CA THR A 20 -19.95 -25.23 -16.92
C THR A 20 -20.35 -23.76 -16.77
N GLN A 21 -19.58 -22.99 -16.01
CA GLN A 21 -19.75 -21.54 -15.91
C GLN A 21 -18.88 -20.85 -16.97
N PRO A 22 -19.46 -20.20 -17.99
CA PRO A 22 -18.70 -19.40 -18.94
C PRO A 22 -18.12 -18.20 -18.20
N ALA A 23 -16.86 -17.92 -18.50
CA ALA A 23 -16.14 -16.81 -17.92
C ALA A 23 -15.25 -16.16 -18.99
N ILE A 24 -15.06 -14.85 -18.86
CA ILE A 24 -14.10 -14.10 -19.67
C ILE A 24 -12.82 -14.00 -18.85
N ALA A 25 -11.75 -14.60 -19.35
CA ALA A 25 -10.43 -14.51 -18.74
C ALA A 25 -9.63 -13.41 -19.44
N LEU A 26 -9.08 -12.48 -18.66
CA LEU A 26 -8.20 -11.41 -19.11
C LEU A 26 -6.79 -11.76 -18.68
N LEU A 27 -5.84 -11.67 -19.62
CA LEU A 27 -4.44 -11.96 -19.40
C LEU A 27 -3.61 -10.75 -19.77
N GLU A 28 -2.73 -10.33 -18.88
CA GLU A 28 -1.74 -9.30 -19.15
C GLU A 28 -0.34 -9.79 -18.72
N SER A 29 0.69 -9.38 -19.46
CA SER A 29 2.07 -9.70 -19.09
C SER A 29 2.47 -8.92 -17.84
N GLN A 30 3.20 -9.54 -16.92
CA GLN A 30 3.66 -8.82 -15.71
C GLN A 30 4.54 -7.60 -16.06
N ALA A 31 5.25 -7.66 -17.19
CA ALA A 31 6.08 -6.57 -17.69
C ALA A 31 5.27 -5.33 -18.11
N GLU A 32 4.06 -5.49 -18.67
CA GLU A 32 3.20 -4.37 -19.04
C GLU A 32 2.52 -3.75 -17.83
N ALA A 33 1.99 -4.58 -16.93
CA ALA A 33 1.45 -4.11 -15.65
C ALA A 33 2.51 -3.35 -14.83
N GLN A 34 3.78 -3.76 -14.90
CA GLN A 34 4.89 -3.05 -14.25
C GLN A 34 5.14 -1.66 -14.83
N LYS A 35 4.96 -1.44 -16.13
CA LYS A 35 5.09 -0.11 -16.74
C LYS A 35 4.04 0.86 -16.19
N LEU A 36 2.80 0.39 -16.04
CA LEU A 36 1.73 1.15 -15.42
C LEU A 36 2.05 1.49 -13.96
N SER A 37 2.53 0.52 -13.18
CA SER A 37 2.97 0.76 -11.80
C SER A 37 4.06 1.83 -11.71
N LEU A 38 5.09 1.74 -12.56
CA LEU A 38 6.20 2.71 -12.58
C LEU A 38 5.70 4.12 -12.94
N ALA A 39 4.75 4.23 -13.87
CA ALA A 39 4.17 5.51 -14.24
C ALA A 39 3.39 6.18 -13.08
N ALA A 40 2.79 5.39 -12.18
CA ALA A 40 2.20 5.93 -10.94
C ALA A 40 3.29 6.46 -10.00
N ASP A 41 4.36 5.69 -9.79
CA ASP A 41 5.48 6.07 -8.92
C ASP A 41 6.12 7.38 -9.41
N ASP A 42 6.37 7.50 -10.72
CA ASP A 42 6.90 8.70 -11.35
C ASP A 42 5.98 9.93 -11.18
N ALA A 43 4.66 9.70 -11.14
CA ALA A 43 3.65 10.74 -10.90
C ALA A 43 3.43 11.03 -9.41
N GLY A 44 4.08 10.30 -8.50
CA GLY A 44 3.83 10.37 -7.05
C GLY A 44 2.40 9.96 -6.68
N ALA A 45 1.75 9.15 -7.52
CA ALA A 45 0.38 8.67 -7.36
C ALA A 45 0.37 7.18 -7.02
N THR A 46 -0.78 6.68 -6.59
CA THR A 46 -1.01 5.24 -6.37
C THR A 46 -2.24 4.81 -7.14
N TRP A 47 -2.10 3.83 -8.03
CA TRP A 47 -3.25 3.27 -8.73
C TRP A 47 -4.13 2.49 -7.76
N THR A 48 -5.42 2.83 -7.68
CA THR A 48 -6.41 2.09 -6.90
C THR A 48 -6.91 0.84 -7.61
N ALA A 49 -6.90 0.85 -8.95
CA ALA A 49 -7.16 -0.30 -9.80
C ALA A 49 -6.51 -0.09 -11.18
N ILE A 50 -6.25 -1.18 -11.90
CA ILE A 50 -5.97 -1.17 -13.35
C ILE A 50 -7.10 -1.90 -14.05
N GLU A 51 -7.71 -1.23 -15.03
CA GLU A 51 -8.85 -1.71 -15.81
C GLU A 51 -8.41 -2.05 -17.24
N VAL A 52 -9.20 -2.86 -17.93
CA VAL A 52 -9.07 -3.07 -19.37
C VAL A 52 -10.13 -2.23 -20.10
N PRO A 53 -9.92 -1.88 -21.39
CA PRO A 53 -10.88 -1.10 -22.16
C PRO A 53 -12.29 -1.69 -22.17
N GLU A 54 -12.41 -3.02 -22.21
CA GLU A 54 -13.69 -3.74 -22.23
C GLU A 54 -14.52 -3.51 -20.97
N THR A 55 -13.91 -3.54 -19.78
CA THR A 55 -14.63 -3.32 -18.52
C THR A 55 -14.95 -1.85 -18.31
N GLY A 56 -14.06 -0.94 -18.74
CA GLY A 56 -14.33 0.49 -18.80
C GLY A 56 -15.54 0.79 -19.68
N LEU A 57 -15.52 0.38 -20.96
CA LEU A 57 -16.62 0.61 -21.88
C LEU A 57 -17.92 -0.08 -21.42
N ARG A 58 -17.81 -1.27 -20.80
CA ARG A 58 -18.95 -1.94 -20.17
C ARG A 58 -19.61 -1.09 -19.08
N ASN A 59 -18.83 -0.41 -18.23
CA ASN A 59 -19.40 0.45 -17.19
C ASN A 59 -20.25 1.58 -17.79
N ILE A 60 -19.88 2.10 -18.97
CA ILE A 60 -20.69 3.05 -19.73
C ILE A 60 -21.95 2.37 -20.30
N CYS A 61 -21.79 1.21 -20.93
CA CYS A 61 -22.91 0.44 -21.51
C CYS A 61 -23.97 0.05 -20.46
N ALA A 62 -23.55 -0.24 -19.23
CA ALA A 62 -24.43 -0.56 -18.11
C ALA A 62 -25.32 0.62 -17.65
N LEU A 63 -25.05 1.86 -18.12
CA LEU A 63 -25.90 3.02 -17.90
C LEU A 63 -27.03 3.14 -18.95
N THR A 64 -26.84 2.55 -20.14
CA THR A 64 -27.86 2.56 -21.22
C THR A 64 -28.76 1.33 -21.20
N GLU A 65 -28.47 0.35 -20.34
CA GLU A 65 -29.22 -0.89 -20.24
C GLU A 65 -30.61 -0.68 -19.64
N THR A 66 -31.62 -1.30 -20.25
CA THR A 66 -32.98 -1.37 -19.69
C THR A 66 -33.17 -2.67 -18.92
N GLU A 67 -33.97 -2.63 -17.85
CA GLU A 67 -34.15 -3.78 -16.95
C GLU A 67 -34.50 -5.08 -17.71
N SER A 68 -33.75 -6.15 -17.44
CA SER A 68 -33.93 -7.49 -18.02
C SER A 68 -33.67 -7.64 -19.53
N GLN A 69 -33.07 -6.65 -20.20
CA GLN A 69 -32.67 -6.75 -21.60
C GLN A 69 -31.18 -6.46 -21.75
N ALA A 70 -30.50 -7.25 -22.59
CA ALA A 70 -29.11 -6.94 -22.92
C ALA A 70 -29.04 -5.66 -23.76
N HIS A 71 -27.89 -4.98 -23.70
CA HIS A 71 -27.64 -3.79 -24.51
C HIS A 71 -26.25 -3.84 -25.13
N ALA A 72 -26.14 -3.43 -26.38
CA ALA A 72 -24.87 -3.34 -27.09
C ALA A 72 -24.38 -1.89 -27.15
N LEU A 73 -23.08 -1.67 -26.99
CA LEU A 73 -22.42 -0.38 -27.20
C LEU A 73 -21.19 -0.59 -28.06
N ILE A 74 -21.10 0.13 -29.18
CA ILE A 74 -19.87 0.24 -29.97
C ILE A 74 -19.28 1.64 -29.83
N ALA A 75 -17.98 1.74 -29.63
CA ALA A 75 -17.24 2.99 -29.63
C ALA A 75 -16.03 2.94 -30.56
N PHE A 76 -15.81 4.00 -31.34
CA PHE A 76 -14.70 4.10 -32.28
C PHE A 76 -13.53 4.88 -31.66
N GLY A 77 -12.34 4.29 -31.69
CA GLY A 77 -11.09 4.88 -31.24
C GLY A 77 -10.17 5.30 -32.39
N SER A 78 -8.96 5.73 -32.07
CA SER A 78 -7.95 6.14 -33.07
C SER A 78 -7.50 4.97 -33.95
N GLU A 79 -7.34 3.77 -33.36
CA GLU A 79 -6.80 2.58 -34.03
C GLU A 79 -7.90 1.59 -34.44
N HIS A 80 -8.89 1.39 -33.57
CA HIS A 80 -9.92 0.36 -33.73
C HIS A 80 -11.23 0.79 -33.07
N ALA A 81 -12.29 0.02 -33.28
CA ALA A 81 -13.54 0.13 -32.55
C ALA A 81 -13.72 -1.05 -31.60
N LEU A 82 -14.38 -0.80 -30.47
CA LEU A 82 -14.70 -1.82 -29.48
C LEU A 82 -16.22 -1.91 -29.33
N LEU A 83 -16.75 -3.12 -29.49
CA LEU A 83 -18.14 -3.47 -29.24
C LEU A 83 -18.23 -4.29 -27.97
N VAL A 84 -19.10 -3.89 -27.04
CA VAL A 84 -19.44 -4.65 -25.84
C VAL A 84 -20.93 -4.93 -25.78
N ILE A 85 -21.31 -6.08 -25.25
CA ILE A 85 -22.70 -6.43 -24.92
C ILE A 85 -22.78 -6.66 -23.42
N THR A 86 -23.71 -5.95 -22.78
CA THR A 86 -23.90 -5.96 -21.33
C THR A 86 -25.27 -6.52 -20.98
N LEU A 87 -25.34 -7.31 -19.90
CA LEU A 87 -26.59 -7.82 -19.32
C LEU A 87 -26.49 -7.82 -17.79
N GLY A 88 -27.48 -7.24 -17.11
CA GLY A 88 -27.47 -7.05 -15.66
C GLY A 88 -26.29 -6.20 -15.18
N GLY A 89 -25.77 -5.32 -16.04
CA GLY A 89 -24.53 -4.59 -15.80
C GLY A 89 -23.25 -5.42 -15.96
N GLU A 90 -23.31 -6.69 -16.37
CA GLU A 90 -22.13 -7.54 -16.57
C GLU A 90 -21.73 -7.67 -18.04
N LEU A 91 -20.42 -7.78 -18.29
CA LEU A 91 -19.89 -8.00 -19.63
C LEU A 91 -20.22 -9.42 -20.10
N VAL A 92 -20.99 -9.55 -21.18
CA VAL A 92 -21.36 -10.84 -21.76
C VAL A 92 -20.54 -11.17 -23.00
N MET A 93 -20.29 -10.17 -23.84
CA MET A 93 -19.53 -10.35 -25.08
C MET A 93 -18.75 -9.08 -25.40
N THR A 94 -17.59 -9.25 -26.03
CA THR A 94 -16.75 -8.16 -26.52
C THR A 94 -16.19 -8.50 -27.90
N ARG A 95 -15.98 -7.49 -28.73
CA ARG A 95 -15.41 -7.61 -30.07
C ARG A 95 -14.60 -6.37 -30.42
N THR A 96 -13.31 -6.59 -30.70
CA THR A 96 -12.45 -5.59 -31.37
C THR A 96 -12.72 -5.63 -32.87
N ILE A 97 -12.93 -4.46 -33.47
CA ILE A 97 -13.21 -4.27 -34.90
C ILE A 97 -12.14 -3.35 -35.48
N GLU A 98 -11.43 -3.80 -36.52
CA GLU A 98 -10.31 -3.08 -37.15
C GLU A 98 -10.78 -1.89 -38.04
N VAL A 99 -11.47 -0.94 -37.40
CA VAL A 99 -11.98 0.29 -38.01
C VAL A 99 -11.63 1.47 -37.11
N ALA A 100 -10.66 2.27 -37.56
CA ALA A 100 -10.26 3.52 -36.94
C ALA A 100 -11.30 4.64 -37.19
N SER A 101 -11.46 5.53 -36.22
CA SER A 101 -12.28 6.75 -36.32
C SER A 101 -11.86 7.65 -37.50
N ALA A 102 -10.57 7.71 -37.84
CA ALA A 102 -10.09 8.47 -38.99
C ALA A 102 -10.71 8.00 -40.32
N ALA A 103 -11.00 6.70 -40.46
CA ALA A 103 -11.65 6.17 -41.67
C ALA A 103 -13.11 6.60 -41.78
N LEU A 104 -13.78 6.80 -40.63
CA LEU A 104 -15.15 7.34 -40.57
C LEU A 104 -15.22 8.81 -40.97
N MET A 105 -14.19 9.59 -40.61
CA MET A 105 -14.09 11.01 -40.95
C MET A 105 -13.46 11.26 -42.33
N GLY A 106 -13.08 10.20 -43.05
CA GLY A 106 -12.44 10.26 -44.36
C GLY A 106 -13.39 10.63 -45.52
N SER A 107 -12.98 10.31 -46.75
CA SER A 107 -13.83 10.46 -47.93
C SER A 107 -15.11 9.61 -47.83
N GLU A 108 -16.13 9.93 -48.63
CA GLU A 108 -17.39 9.18 -48.63
C GLU A 108 -17.19 7.69 -48.92
N GLU A 109 -16.30 7.35 -49.86
CA GLU A 109 -15.96 5.96 -50.19
C GLU A 109 -15.23 5.25 -49.03
N ALA A 110 -14.25 5.90 -48.41
CA ALA A 110 -13.52 5.34 -47.25
C ALA A 110 -14.47 5.14 -46.06
N ARG A 111 -15.36 6.11 -45.83
CA ARG A 111 -16.37 6.09 -44.79
C ARG A 111 -17.38 4.97 -45.00
N GLY A 112 -17.93 4.84 -46.22
CA GLY A 112 -18.86 3.77 -46.56
C GLY A 112 -18.22 2.38 -46.39
N GLY A 113 -16.97 2.21 -46.83
CA GLY A 113 -16.23 0.97 -46.63
C GLY A 113 -15.93 0.67 -45.16
N ALA A 114 -15.63 1.68 -44.35
CA ALA A 114 -15.43 1.53 -42.90
C ALA A 114 -16.73 1.12 -42.18
N LEU A 115 -17.85 1.79 -42.49
CA LEU A 115 -19.16 1.47 -41.92
C LEU A 115 -19.65 0.08 -42.33
N GLY A 116 -19.46 -0.33 -43.59
CA GLY A 116 -19.81 -1.67 -44.05
C GLY A 116 -19.05 -2.78 -43.31
N ARG A 117 -17.74 -2.59 -43.08
CA ARG A 117 -16.93 -3.53 -42.28
C ARG A 117 -17.37 -3.58 -40.82
N ALA A 118 -17.61 -2.41 -40.21
CA ALA A 118 -18.09 -2.34 -38.83
C ALA A 118 -19.47 -3.01 -38.68
N GLY A 119 -20.42 -2.69 -39.56
CA GLY A 119 -21.76 -3.26 -39.56
C GLY A 119 -21.76 -4.79 -39.69
N LEU A 120 -20.92 -5.36 -40.56
CA LEU A 120 -20.81 -6.81 -40.70
C LEU A 120 -20.28 -7.49 -39.43
N GLU A 121 -19.25 -6.92 -38.78
CA GLU A 121 -18.71 -7.46 -37.53
C GLU A 121 -19.69 -7.30 -36.36
N VAL A 122 -20.45 -6.20 -36.33
CA VAL A 122 -21.56 -6.01 -35.38
C VAL A 122 -22.60 -7.10 -35.59
N LEU A 123 -23.14 -7.27 -36.81
CA LEU A 123 -24.11 -8.33 -37.14
C LEU A 123 -23.64 -9.71 -36.69
N ARG A 124 -22.40 -10.07 -37.03
CA ARG A 124 -21.80 -11.36 -36.66
C ARG A 124 -21.75 -11.57 -35.16
N THR A 125 -21.50 -10.50 -34.40
CA THR A 125 -21.45 -10.53 -32.93
C THR A 125 -22.86 -10.63 -32.35
N LEU A 126 -23.83 -9.88 -32.87
CA LEU A 126 -25.23 -9.95 -32.46
C LEU A 126 -25.83 -11.34 -32.73
N ASP A 127 -25.60 -11.91 -33.91
CA ASP A 127 -26.01 -13.28 -34.25
C ASP A 127 -25.42 -14.33 -33.29
N THR A 128 -24.16 -14.14 -32.90
CA THR A 128 -23.49 -15.02 -31.94
C THR A 128 -24.12 -14.89 -30.55
N PHE A 129 -24.44 -13.66 -30.14
CA PHE A 129 -25.12 -13.38 -28.88
C PHE A 129 -26.52 -14.02 -28.85
N GLU A 130 -27.36 -13.80 -29.86
CA GLU A 130 -28.72 -14.38 -29.91
C GLU A 130 -28.71 -15.91 -29.90
N ARG A 131 -27.74 -16.53 -30.58
CA ARG A 131 -27.57 -17.98 -30.55
C ARG A 131 -27.16 -18.49 -29.17
N THR A 132 -26.28 -17.77 -28.48
CA THR A 132 -25.71 -18.20 -27.19
C THR A 132 -26.65 -17.87 -26.02
N HIS A 133 -27.38 -16.76 -26.12
CA HIS A 133 -28.29 -16.22 -25.10
C HIS A 133 -29.72 -16.14 -25.63
N SER A 134 -30.23 -17.25 -26.19
CA SER A 134 -31.52 -17.30 -26.91
C SER A 134 -32.78 -16.90 -26.12
N LYS A 135 -32.66 -16.71 -24.80
CA LYS A 135 -33.75 -16.29 -23.91
C LYS A 135 -33.66 -14.83 -23.50
N VAL A 136 -32.60 -14.13 -23.90
CA VAL A 136 -32.35 -12.73 -23.58
C VAL A 136 -32.56 -11.91 -24.84
N THR A 137 -33.36 -10.85 -24.74
CA THR A 137 -33.57 -9.91 -25.84
C THR A 137 -32.53 -8.80 -25.80
N LEU A 138 -32.07 -8.37 -26.97
CA LEU A 138 -31.26 -7.16 -27.11
C LEU A 138 -32.18 -5.93 -27.26
N SER A 139 -32.01 -4.94 -26.39
CA SER A 139 -32.77 -3.68 -26.43
C SER A 139 -32.37 -2.77 -27.60
N GLY A 140 -31.13 -2.88 -28.08
CA GLY A 140 -30.60 -2.11 -29.19
C GLY A 140 -29.07 -2.00 -29.16
N LEU A 141 -28.56 -1.15 -30.05
CA LEU A 141 -27.16 -0.80 -30.19
C LEU A 141 -26.99 0.71 -30.00
N THR A 142 -26.21 1.11 -29.01
CA THR A 142 -25.73 2.48 -28.90
C THR A 142 -24.38 2.62 -29.62
N VAL A 143 -24.18 3.74 -30.32
CA VAL A 143 -22.98 4.00 -31.12
C VAL A 143 -22.33 5.30 -30.65
N ALA A 144 -21.13 5.21 -30.08
CA ALA A 144 -20.31 6.37 -29.79
C ALA A 144 -19.51 6.74 -31.04
N LEU A 145 -19.88 7.87 -31.63
CA LEU A 145 -19.32 8.36 -32.89
C LEU A 145 -18.42 9.57 -32.64
N PRO A 146 -17.34 9.75 -33.42
CA PRO A 146 -16.55 10.97 -33.37
C PRO A 146 -17.41 12.21 -33.71
N GLY A 147 -17.02 13.38 -33.20
CA GLY A 147 -17.77 14.62 -33.42
C GLY A 147 -18.05 14.90 -34.90
N GLY A 148 -19.32 15.21 -35.23
CA GLY A 148 -19.76 15.51 -36.60
C GLY A 148 -20.20 14.30 -37.43
N ALA A 149 -20.20 13.09 -36.86
CA ALA A 149 -20.57 11.85 -37.53
C ALA A 149 -22.00 11.35 -37.25
N ALA A 150 -22.90 12.18 -36.69
CA ALA A 150 -24.22 11.74 -36.22
C ALA A 150 -25.04 10.96 -37.27
N SER A 151 -25.02 11.38 -38.54
CA SER A 151 -25.71 10.70 -39.64
C SER A 151 -25.20 9.28 -39.93
N MET A 152 -24.04 8.90 -39.41
CA MET A 152 -23.45 7.58 -39.59
C MET A 152 -24.14 6.51 -38.73
N ALA A 153 -24.81 6.92 -37.65
CA ALA A 153 -25.67 6.02 -36.87
C ALA A 153 -26.84 5.50 -37.72
N GLU A 154 -27.42 6.33 -38.58
CA GLU A 154 -28.51 5.96 -39.50
C GLU A 154 -28.04 4.92 -40.53
N VAL A 155 -26.85 5.13 -41.09
CA VAL A 155 -26.25 4.17 -42.04
C VAL A 155 -25.98 2.82 -41.36
N LEU A 156 -25.52 2.81 -40.11
CA LEU A 156 -25.38 1.57 -39.34
C LEU A 156 -26.73 0.93 -39.03
N ALA A 157 -27.77 1.74 -38.76
CA ALA A 157 -29.12 1.26 -38.52
C ALA A 157 -29.68 0.48 -39.71
N ASP A 158 -29.38 0.89 -40.94
CA ASP A 158 -29.80 0.17 -42.15
C ASP A 158 -29.06 -1.17 -42.33
N LEU A 159 -27.91 -1.35 -41.68
CA LEU A 159 -27.08 -2.56 -41.78
C LEU A 159 -27.41 -3.60 -40.70
N VAL A 160 -27.97 -3.20 -39.55
CA VAL A 160 -28.24 -4.10 -38.42
C VAL A 160 -29.74 -4.22 -38.15
N TYR A 161 -30.17 -5.36 -37.61
CA TYR A 161 -31.60 -5.63 -37.39
C TYR A 161 -32.15 -5.07 -36.06
N VAL A 162 -31.29 -4.46 -35.23
CA VAL A 162 -31.67 -3.91 -33.91
C VAL A 162 -31.75 -2.40 -33.95
N PRO A 163 -32.55 -1.75 -33.08
CA PRO A 163 -32.59 -0.30 -33.01
C PRO A 163 -31.19 0.28 -32.73
N VAL A 164 -30.75 1.24 -33.55
CA VAL A 164 -29.47 1.93 -33.39
C VAL A 164 -29.72 3.36 -32.93
N LYS A 165 -28.99 3.78 -31.88
CA LYS A 165 -29.00 5.17 -31.41
C LYS A 165 -27.57 5.70 -31.26
N ALA A 166 -27.38 6.98 -31.52
CA ALA A 166 -26.13 7.64 -31.16
C ALA A 166 -26.01 7.74 -29.62
N LEU A 167 -24.79 7.67 -29.11
CA LEU A 167 -24.50 7.95 -27.71
C LEU A 167 -24.68 9.45 -27.46
N GLU A 168 -25.48 9.80 -26.45
CA GLU A 168 -25.64 11.18 -25.97
C GLU A 168 -25.18 11.25 -24.52
N MET A 169 -24.00 11.84 -24.30
CA MET A 169 -23.34 11.92 -23.00
C MET A 169 -24.17 12.70 -21.98
N GLY A 170 -24.83 13.78 -22.41
CA GLY A 170 -25.68 14.61 -21.55
C GLY A 170 -26.90 13.89 -21.01
N GLN A 171 -27.34 12.79 -21.63
CA GLN A 171 -28.41 11.95 -21.10
C GLN A 171 -27.91 10.88 -20.12
N LEU A 172 -26.62 10.54 -20.18
CA LEU A 172 -26.02 9.48 -19.36
C LEU A 172 -25.46 9.99 -18.05
N LEU A 173 -24.96 11.22 -18.05
CA LEU A 173 -24.29 11.82 -16.92
C LEU A 173 -24.91 13.16 -16.56
N ASP A 174 -25.03 13.40 -15.26
CA ASP A 174 -25.34 14.74 -14.77
C ASP A 174 -24.10 15.64 -14.92
N CYS A 175 -24.11 16.40 -16.01
CA CYS A 175 -23.05 17.36 -16.35
C CYS A 175 -23.37 18.79 -15.90
N SER A 176 -24.41 19.00 -15.07
CA SER A 176 -24.84 20.34 -14.66
C SER A 176 -23.74 21.14 -13.95
N ALA A 177 -22.85 20.47 -13.23
CA ALA A 177 -21.70 21.09 -12.57
C ALA A 177 -20.66 21.68 -13.53
N LEU A 178 -20.67 21.30 -14.81
CA LEU A 178 -19.71 21.76 -15.82
C LEU A 178 -20.13 23.05 -16.52
N GLY A 179 -21.36 23.55 -16.28
CA GLY A 179 -21.85 24.82 -16.83
C GLY A 179 -21.79 24.86 -18.36
N GLU A 180 -21.22 25.93 -18.91
CA GLU A 180 -21.06 26.15 -20.37
C GLU A 180 -20.16 25.10 -21.05
N THR A 181 -19.31 24.38 -20.30
CA THR A 181 -18.45 23.32 -20.85
C THR A 181 -19.24 22.03 -21.13
N SER A 182 -20.48 21.92 -20.67
CA SER A 182 -21.32 20.74 -20.89
C SER A 182 -21.57 20.42 -22.37
N GLU A 183 -21.67 21.44 -23.22
CA GLU A 183 -21.85 21.27 -24.67
C GLU A 183 -20.65 20.60 -25.36
N GLN A 184 -19.46 20.69 -24.77
CA GLN A 184 -18.24 20.11 -25.32
C GLN A 184 -18.07 18.63 -24.98
N ILE A 185 -18.88 18.10 -24.05
CA ILE A 185 -18.77 16.72 -23.57
C ILE A 185 -19.12 15.73 -24.67
N GLU A 186 -20.05 16.06 -25.56
CA GLU A 186 -20.41 15.20 -26.68
C GLU A 186 -19.21 15.00 -27.64
N ALA A 187 -18.32 15.99 -27.75
CA ALA A 187 -17.10 15.85 -28.55
C ALA A 187 -16.08 14.87 -27.92
N LEU A 188 -16.27 14.48 -26.66
CA LEU A 188 -15.42 13.53 -25.94
C LEU A 188 -15.88 12.08 -26.09
N ALA A 189 -16.91 11.78 -26.89
CA ALA A 189 -17.45 10.43 -27.10
C ALA A 189 -16.56 9.50 -27.96
N SER A 190 -15.24 9.50 -27.73
CA SER A 190 -14.29 8.54 -28.33
C SER A 190 -14.12 7.30 -27.44
N LEU A 191 -13.67 6.20 -28.02
CA LEU A 191 -13.38 4.96 -27.28
C LEU A 191 -12.47 5.20 -26.06
N GLU A 192 -11.36 5.90 -26.26
CA GLU A 192 -10.35 6.13 -25.22
C GLU A 192 -10.94 6.90 -24.03
N ASN A 193 -11.68 7.97 -24.31
CA ASN A 193 -12.31 8.79 -23.28
C ASN A 193 -13.44 8.06 -22.55
N LEU A 194 -14.24 7.28 -23.28
CA LEU A 194 -15.30 6.47 -22.69
C LEU A 194 -14.74 5.36 -21.79
N CYS A 195 -13.62 4.74 -22.17
CA CYS A 195 -12.94 3.78 -21.32
C CYS A 195 -12.43 4.43 -20.02
N LEU A 196 -11.83 5.63 -20.11
CA LEU A 196 -11.37 6.38 -18.93
C LEU A 196 -12.52 6.77 -18.00
N LEU A 197 -13.60 7.28 -18.57
CA LEU A 197 -14.81 7.61 -17.82
C LEU A 197 -15.43 6.36 -17.19
N GLY A 198 -15.48 5.27 -17.93
CA GLY A 198 -15.97 3.98 -17.46
C GLY A 198 -15.13 3.42 -16.30
N ALA A 199 -13.81 3.59 -16.34
CA ALA A 199 -12.93 3.27 -15.22
C ALA A 199 -13.20 4.16 -14.01
N ALA A 200 -13.49 5.44 -14.20
CA ALA A 200 -13.87 6.36 -13.12
C ALA A 200 -15.22 5.99 -12.47
N LEU A 201 -16.13 5.36 -13.21
CA LEU A 201 -17.42 4.87 -12.71
C LEU A 201 -17.33 3.58 -11.88
N ARG A 202 -16.14 2.98 -11.76
CA ARG A 202 -15.91 1.72 -11.01
C ARG A 202 -16.59 1.70 -9.63
N PRO A 203 -16.47 2.73 -8.75
CA PRO A 203 -17.12 2.68 -7.44
C PRO A 203 -18.64 2.59 -7.52
N ALA A 204 -19.26 3.28 -8.49
CA ALA A 204 -20.70 3.24 -8.71
C ALA A 204 -21.15 1.87 -9.24
N SER A 205 -20.38 1.28 -10.16
CA SER A 205 -20.64 -0.08 -10.64
C SER A 205 -20.52 -1.12 -9.52
N GLN A 206 -19.48 -1.03 -8.67
CA GLN A 206 -19.33 -1.91 -7.51
C GLN A 206 -20.49 -1.77 -6.52
N ALA A 207 -20.98 -0.55 -6.27
CA ALA A 207 -22.14 -0.33 -5.41
C ALA A 207 -23.43 -0.96 -5.97
N ARG A 208 -23.53 -1.14 -7.29
CA ARG A 208 -24.62 -1.88 -7.97
C ARG A 208 -24.41 -3.41 -7.97
N GLY A 209 -23.34 -3.91 -7.35
CA GLY A 209 -23.00 -5.33 -7.33
C GLY A 209 -22.36 -5.85 -8.62
N ILE A 210 -21.94 -4.95 -9.50
CA ILE A 210 -21.32 -5.30 -10.78
C ILE A 210 -19.85 -5.69 -10.54
N GLN A 211 -19.44 -6.87 -10.99
CA GLN A 211 -18.07 -7.37 -10.84
C GLN A 211 -17.09 -6.44 -11.56
N GLN A 212 -16.01 -6.05 -10.89
CA GLN A 212 -14.93 -5.27 -11.51
C GLN A 212 -13.62 -6.05 -11.41
N ILE A 213 -12.80 -5.97 -12.45
CA ILE A 213 -11.49 -6.64 -12.49
C ILE A 213 -10.43 -5.76 -11.84
N ASN A 214 -9.26 -6.29 -11.50
CA ASN A 214 -8.12 -5.44 -11.17
C ASN A 214 -6.84 -6.05 -11.71
N MET A 215 -6.32 -5.52 -12.82
CA MET A 215 -5.08 -6.01 -13.44
C MET A 215 -3.81 -5.55 -12.67
N GLN A 216 -3.93 -5.32 -11.37
CA GLN A 216 -2.80 -5.08 -10.49
C GLN A 216 -2.29 -6.39 -9.92
N ASP A 217 -0.97 -6.50 -9.80
CA ASP A 217 -0.34 -7.61 -9.10
C ASP A 217 -0.72 -7.57 -7.61
N ALA A 218 -1.69 -8.42 -7.22
CA ALA A 218 -2.25 -8.46 -5.86
C ALA A 218 -1.19 -8.81 -4.79
N GLU A 219 -0.05 -9.39 -5.19
CA GLU A 219 1.01 -9.81 -4.28
C GLU A 219 2.05 -8.73 -4.00
N ARG A 220 2.01 -7.58 -4.69
CA ARG A 220 2.92 -6.47 -4.42
C ARG A 220 2.33 -5.50 -3.39
N PRO A 221 2.95 -5.35 -2.21
CA PRO A 221 2.59 -4.27 -1.31
C PRO A 221 2.89 -2.93 -2.01
N GLN A 222 1.84 -2.15 -2.27
CA GLN A 222 1.97 -0.82 -2.82
C GLN A 222 2.88 0.00 -1.90
N GLY A 223 3.93 0.60 -2.48
CA GLY A 223 4.78 1.56 -1.78
C GLY A 223 3.92 2.75 -1.37
N GLY A 224 3.38 2.72 -0.16
CA GLY A 224 2.50 3.76 0.34
C GLY A 224 3.18 5.12 0.25
N ALA A 225 2.55 6.05 -0.48
CA ALA A 225 2.81 7.48 -0.32
C ALA A 225 2.88 7.78 1.19
N LEU A 226 3.91 8.53 1.61
CA LEU A 226 4.32 8.76 3.00
C LEU A 226 3.14 8.68 3.98
N THR A 227 3.15 7.62 4.80
CA THR A 227 2.14 7.37 5.82
C THR A 227 1.93 8.61 6.68
N TRP A 228 0.69 8.86 7.14
CA TRP A 228 0.34 10.01 7.97
C TRP A 228 1.29 10.19 9.18
N GLY A 229 1.86 9.09 9.70
CA GLY A 229 2.88 9.09 10.75
C GLY A 229 4.24 9.69 10.35
N ALA A 230 4.68 9.53 9.10
CA ALA A 230 5.95 10.10 8.63
C ALA A 230 5.90 11.64 8.54
N VAL A 231 4.75 12.20 8.13
CA VAL A 231 4.52 13.65 8.08
C VAL A 231 4.57 14.26 9.48
N TRP A 232 3.92 13.62 10.46
CA TRP A 232 3.95 14.08 11.85
C TRP A 232 5.30 13.87 12.52
N GLY A 233 6.04 12.81 12.16
CA GLY A 233 7.40 12.56 12.63
C GLY A 233 8.37 13.69 12.25
N VAL A 234 8.35 14.15 10.99
CA VAL A 234 9.18 15.28 10.55
C VAL A 234 8.83 16.56 11.29
N ARG A 235 7.53 16.85 11.47
CA ARG A 235 7.08 18.04 12.20
C ARG A 235 7.49 18.03 13.68
N ALA A 236 7.45 16.86 14.33
CA ALA A 236 7.89 16.70 15.71
C ALA A 236 9.40 16.93 15.85
N VAL A 237 10.22 16.40 14.94
CA VAL A 237 11.67 16.63 14.93
C VAL A 237 12.00 18.11 14.76
N VAL A 238 11.33 18.80 13.83
CA VAL A 238 11.51 20.24 13.63
C VAL A 238 11.11 21.04 14.87
N ALA A 239 10.02 20.67 15.56
CA ALA A 239 9.59 21.33 16.79
C ALA A 239 10.62 21.14 17.93
N VAL A 240 11.16 19.93 18.11
CA VAL A 240 12.17 19.64 19.13
C VAL A 240 13.47 20.42 18.87
N LEU A 241 13.91 20.47 17.61
CA LEU A 241 15.06 21.29 17.21
C LEU A 241 14.84 22.78 17.47
N GLY A 242 13.64 23.29 17.18
CA GLY A 242 13.27 24.68 17.49
C GLY A 242 13.36 25.00 18.98
N VAL A 243 12.83 24.12 19.85
CA VAL A 243 12.91 24.28 21.32
C VAL A 243 14.37 24.25 21.80
N ALA A 244 15.19 23.35 21.26
CA ALA A 244 16.60 23.26 21.62
C ALA A 244 17.38 24.55 21.26
N VAL A 245 17.12 25.12 20.09
CA VAL A 245 17.74 26.39 19.67
C VAL A 245 17.34 27.54 20.60
N VAL A 246 16.06 27.65 20.95
CA VAL A 246 15.57 28.68 21.89
C VAL A 246 16.20 28.51 23.28
N ALA A 247 16.34 27.28 23.77
CA ALA A 247 16.95 27.00 25.05
C ALA A 247 18.43 27.40 25.10
N VAL A 248 19.20 27.12 24.04
CA VAL A 248 20.62 27.51 23.93
C VAL A 248 20.76 29.04 23.91
N ILE A 249 19.91 29.72 23.15
CA ILE A 249 19.92 31.20 23.10
C ILE A 249 19.54 31.77 24.47
N GLY A 250 18.51 31.26 25.14
CA GLY A 250 18.10 31.68 26.48
C GLY A 250 19.21 31.52 27.53
N MET A 251 19.94 30.40 27.47
CA MET A 251 21.08 30.13 28.37
C MET A 251 22.21 31.15 28.18
N SER A 252 22.48 31.56 26.93
CA SER A 252 23.54 32.52 26.60
C SER A 252 23.24 33.96 27.04
N VAL A 253 21.97 34.31 27.18
CA VAL A 253 21.55 35.62 27.72
C VAL A 253 21.62 35.60 29.25
N ALA A 254 21.25 34.49 29.88
CA ALA A 254 21.33 34.32 31.32
C ALA A 254 22.77 34.40 31.84
N THR A 255 23.75 33.81 31.15
CA THR A 255 25.16 33.86 31.55
C THR A 255 25.74 35.29 31.54
N LYS A 256 25.36 36.11 30.56
CA LYS A 256 25.77 37.53 30.50
C LYS A 256 25.21 38.37 31.65
N SER A 257 24.05 38.00 32.19
CA SER A 257 23.44 38.72 33.32
C SER A 257 24.11 38.44 34.68
N PHE A 258 24.83 37.32 34.80
CA PHE A 258 25.58 36.99 36.01
C PHE A 258 26.97 37.64 36.02
N GLU A 259 27.59 37.81 34.85
CA GLU A 259 28.88 38.49 34.72
C GLU A 259 28.78 39.98 35.09
N SER A 260 27.65 40.63 34.77
CA SER A 260 27.39 42.02 35.18
C SER A 260 27.08 42.17 36.68
N GLN A 261 26.50 41.16 37.33
CA GLN A 261 26.29 41.14 38.78
C GLN A 261 27.60 40.93 39.54
N ALA A 262 28.50 40.08 39.03
CA ALA A 262 29.82 39.90 39.61
C ALA A 262 30.65 41.19 39.56
N ALA A 263 30.66 41.88 38.41
CA ALA A 263 31.33 43.17 38.27
C ALA A 263 30.75 44.26 39.19
N GLY A 264 29.43 44.23 39.42
CA GLY A 264 28.76 45.16 40.33
C GLY A 264 29.02 44.90 41.82
N LEU A 265 29.23 43.64 42.22
CA LEU A 265 29.62 43.29 43.59
C LEU A 265 31.10 43.62 43.86
N GLU A 266 31.97 43.42 42.88
CA GLU A 266 33.41 43.72 43.01
C GLU A 266 33.65 45.24 43.15
N ALA A 267 32.86 46.06 42.44
CA ALA A 267 32.86 47.52 42.59
C ALA A 267 32.41 48.00 43.99
N GLN A 268 31.61 47.20 44.71
CA GLN A 268 31.16 47.52 46.07
C GLN A 268 32.14 47.07 47.17
N LEU A 269 33.09 46.17 46.85
CA LEU A 269 34.12 45.69 47.79
C LEU A 269 35.36 46.60 47.87
N GLY A 270 35.57 47.46 46.86
CA GLY A 270 36.65 48.47 46.85
C GLY A 270 36.66 49.41 48.07
N PRO A 271 35.53 50.03 48.46
CA PRO A 271 35.51 50.94 49.61
C PRO A 271 35.42 50.25 50.99
N LEU A 272 35.07 48.95 51.08
CA LEU A 272 34.94 48.21 52.35
C LEU A 272 36.22 47.47 52.77
N THR A 273 37.14 47.22 51.83
CA THR A 273 38.46 46.63 52.10
C THR A 273 39.44 47.61 52.74
N ALA A 274 39.20 48.93 52.60
CA ALA A 274 40.00 49.97 53.24
C ALA A 274 39.69 50.20 54.73
N ALA A 275 38.60 49.61 55.26
CA ALA A 275 38.13 49.88 56.63
C ALA A 275 38.18 48.67 57.59
N THR A 276 38.72 47.51 57.18
CA THR A 276 38.62 46.26 57.98
C THR A 276 39.98 45.59 58.23
N VAL A 277 41.03 46.38 58.46
CA VAL A 277 42.26 45.92 59.14
C VAL A 277 42.06 46.10 60.63
N SER A 278 41.37 45.16 61.29
CA SER A 278 41.56 44.75 62.69
C SER A 278 40.45 43.81 63.17
N MET A 279 40.87 42.72 63.83
CA MET A 279 40.14 41.76 64.68
C MET A 279 39.66 40.41 64.09
N PRO A 280 39.60 39.34 64.95
CA PRO A 280 39.97 37.94 64.66
C PRO A 280 38.79 37.02 64.24
N PRO A 281 39.01 35.71 63.96
CA PRO A 281 38.10 34.90 63.16
C PRO A 281 36.85 34.46 63.96
N PRO A 282 35.65 34.39 63.33
CA PRO A 282 34.49 33.80 63.96
C PRO A 282 34.30 32.30 63.64
N PRO A 283 33.52 31.59 64.45
CA PRO A 283 33.46 30.13 64.51
C PRO A 283 32.31 29.58 63.67
N ASP A 284 32.58 28.68 62.72
CA ASP A 284 31.67 27.58 62.34
C ASP A 284 32.31 26.65 61.28
N MET A 285 33.41 25.96 61.63
CA MET A 285 34.05 25.01 60.71
C MET A 285 33.34 23.65 60.68
N ASP A 286 32.52 23.33 61.69
CA ASP A 286 31.83 22.04 61.77
C ASP A 286 30.64 21.95 60.81
N LYS A 287 29.91 23.05 60.62
CA LYS A 287 28.76 23.11 59.71
C LYS A 287 29.16 23.05 58.23
N LEU A 288 30.31 23.61 57.88
CA LEU A 288 30.94 23.50 56.55
C LEU A 288 31.43 22.08 56.24
N ASN A 289 31.88 21.35 57.26
CA ASN A 289 32.30 19.96 57.12
C ASN A 289 31.11 18.99 57.04
N GLU A 290 29.96 19.28 57.68
CA GLU A 290 28.72 18.52 57.49
C GLU A 290 28.12 18.72 56.09
N LEU A 291 28.07 19.96 55.60
CA LEU A 291 27.53 20.25 54.26
C LEU A 291 28.39 19.63 53.14
N ARG A 292 29.73 19.65 53.27
CA ARG A 292 30.65 18.99 52.33
C ARG A 292 30.52 17.47 52.30
N LYS A 293 30.17 16.85 53.44
CA LYS A 293 29.91 15.39 53.50
C LYS A 293 28.60 15.02 52.78
N GLY A 294 27.57 15.87 52.87
CA GLY A 294 26.30 15.69 52.15
C GLY A 294 26.46 15.79 50.62
N GLU A 295 27.21 16.78 50.15
CA GLU A 295 27.43 17.03 48.72
C GLU A 295 28.23 15.88 48.04
N ALA A 296 29.21 15.31 48.75
CA ALA A 296 30.00 14.18 48.26
C ALA A 296 29.19 12.87 48.19
N LEU A 297 28.26 12.65 49.13
CA LEU A 297 27.36 11.49 49.13
C LEU A 297 26.32 11.60 48.00
N GLN A 298 25.79 12.81 47.78
CA GLN A 298 24.80 13.09 46.74
C GLN A 298 25.41 12.95 45.32
N ARG A 299 26.67 13.40 45.13
CA ARG A 299 27.41 13.15 43.89
C ARG A 299 27.63 11.66 43.64
N ARG A 300 28.06 10.89 44.65
CA ARG A 300 28.23 9.44 44.53
C ARG A 300 26.93 8.69 44.25
N LEU A 301 25.80 9.13 44.83
CA LEU A 301 24.48 8.55 44.54
C LEU A 301 24.01 8.89 43.13
N SER A 302 24.22 10.13 42.66
CA SER A 302 23.87 10.51 41.29
C SER A 302 24.72 9.80 40.23
N GLU A 303 25.99 9.54 40.53
CA GLU A 303 26.95 8.86 39.64
C GLU A 303 26.71 7.34 39.60
N ALA A 304 26.29 6.74 40.72
CA ALA A 304 25.83 5.35 40.77
C ALA A 304 24.46 5.16 40.08
N LEU A 305 23.54 6.11 40.21
CA LEU A 305 22.22 6.08 39.56
C LEU A 305 22.30 6.36 38.04
N SER A 306 23.20 7.24 37.61
CA SER A 306 23.44 7.50 36.18
C SER A 306 24.20 6.35 35.52
N SER A 307 25.14 5.71 36.23
CA SER A 307 25.81 4.49 35.75
C SER A 307 24.86 3.28 35.65
N ALA A 308 23.92 3.14 36.60
CA ALA A 308 22.91 2.08 36.57
C ALA A 308 21.86 2.27 35.46
N THR A 309 21.51 3.52 35.11
CA THR A 309 20.55 3.82 34.04
C THR A 309 21.19 3.83 32.65
N ALA A 310 22.47 4.23 32.52
CA ALA A 310 23.23 4.11 31.27
C ALA A 310 23.47 2.65 30.84
N ASN A 311 23.68 1.75 31.81
CA ASN A 311 23.85 0.31 31.55
C ASN A 311 22.54 -0.43 31.22
N ALA A 312 21.37 0.18 31.40
CA ALA A 312 20.08 -0.46 31.15
C ALA A 312 19.64 -0.39 29.66
N SER A 313 20.22 0.53 28.88
CA SER A 313 19.84 0.76 27.47
C SER A 313 20.96 0.53 26.45
N GLN A 314 22.18 0.23 26.89
CA GLN A 314 23.30 -0.13 26.00
C GLN A 314 23.53 -1.64 26.04
N GLY A 315 22.79 -2.37 25.23
CA GLY A 315 23.01 -3.82 25.18
C GLY A 315 22.14 -4.64 24.24
N TYR A 316 21.21 -4.08 23.47
CA TYR A 316 20.39 -4.88 22.54
C TYR A 316 20.88 -4.81 21.09
N SER A 317 21.32 -3.63 20.63
CA SER A 317 21.73 -3.41 19.25
C SER A 317 22.87 -4.32 18.81
N GLU A 318 23.84 -4.59 19.69
CA GLU A 318 24.96 -5.49 19.35
C GLU A 318 24.55 -6.96 19.21
N TYR A 319 23.58 -7.43 20.01
CA TYR A 319 23.08 -8.80 19.91
C TYR A 319 22.22 -8.98 18.66
N LEU A 320 21.38 -7.99 18.33
CA LEU A 320 20.58 -8.02 17.10
C LEU A 320 21.47 -7.97 15.85
N MET A 321 22.54 -7.17 15.86
CA MET A 321 23.51 -7.14 14.77
C MET A 321 24.28 -8.46 14.66
N ALA A 322 24.68 -9.07 15.77
CA ALA A 322 25.35 -10.38 15.77
C ALA A 322 24.42 -11.50 15.24
N LEU A 323 23.13 -11.49 15.60
CA LEU A 323 22.13 -12.41 15.07
C LEU A 323 21.91 -12.20 13.56
N GLY A 324 21.86 -10.95 13.10
CA GLY A 324 21.70 -10.60 11.69
C GLY A 324 22.85 -11.08 10.80
N ARG A 325 24.10 -11.04 11.30
CA ARG A 325 25.27 -11.55 10.55
C ARG A 325 25.25 -13.05 10.34
N GLN A 326 24.59 -13.80 11.22
CA GLN A 326 24.54 -15.27 11.19
C GLN A 326 23.18 -15.81 10.71
N ALA A 327 22.30 -14.95 10.18
CA ALA A 327 20.97 -15.32 9.69
C ALA A 327 21.05 -16.39 8.60
N GLN A 328 20.16 -17.40 8.68
CA GLN A 328 20.13 -18.54 7.76
C GLN A 328 18.72 -18.85 7.26
N PRO A 329 18.56 -19.36 6.02
CA PRO A 329 17.24 -19.59 5.41
C PRO A 329 16.35 -20.57 6.18
N ASN A 330 16.94 -21.49 6.96
CA ASN A 330 16.22 -22.61 7.59
C ASN A 330 16.01 -22.43 9.11
N VAL A 331 16.45 -21.30 9.68
CA VAL A 331 16.34 -20.98 11.11
C VAL A 331 15.92 -19.53 11.26
N TRP A 332 14.74 -19.30 11.82
CA TRP A 332 14.19 -17.97 12.09
C TRP A 332 14.19 -17.70 13.59
N ILE A 333 14.75 -16.57 13.98
CA ILE A 333 14.65 -16.09 15.36
C ILE A 333 13.36 -15.28 15.48
N THR A 334 12.48 -15.68 16.39
CA THR A 334 11.20 -15.02 16.65
C THR A 334 11.17 -14.28 17.98
N GLY A 335 12.16 -14.51 18.85
CA GLY A 335 12.28 -13.80 20.13
C GLY A 335 13.70 -13.83 20.68
N LEU A 336 14.11 -12.72 21.29
CA LEU A 336 15.34 -12.58 22.07
C LEU A 336 15.00 -11.81 23.34
N THR A 337 15.28 -12.38 24.52
CA THR A 337 15.23 -11.65 25.78
C THR A 337 16.62 -11.63 26.42
N VAL A 338 17.06 -10.43 26.85
CA VAL A 338 18.38 -10.20 27.45
C VAL A 338 18.15 -9.61 28.83
N HIS A 339 18.48 -10.35 29.90
CA HIS A 339 18.26 -9.88 31.27
C HIS A 339 19.55 -9.32 31.88
N GLY A 340 19.42 -8.17 32.56
CA GLY A 340 20.52 -7.49 33.26
C GLY A 340 21.63 -7.04 32.33
N SER A 341 22.89 -7.17 32.77
CA SER A 341 24.11 -6.80 32.02
C SER A 341 24.46 -7.79 30.89
N GLY A 342 23.48 -8.50 30.33
CA GLY A 342 23.66 -9.51 29.29
C GLY A 342 24.12 -10.88 29.81
N GLY A 343 24.02 -11.16 31.11
CA GLY A 343 24.43 -12.45 31.69
C GLY A 343 23.43 -13.59 31.46
N GLN A 344 22.18 -13.26 31.12
CA GLN A 344 21.09 -14.21 30.94
C GLN A 344 20.42 -13.94 29.59
N LEU A 345 20.40 -14.95 28.74
CA LEU A 345 19.87 -14.88 27.38
C LEU A 345 18.86 -15.98 27.16
N GLU A 346 17.74 -15.62 26.56
CA GLU A 346 16.77 -16.56 26.01
C GLU A 346 16.56 -16.28 24.53
N LEU A 347 16.64 -17.33 23.72
CA LEU A 347 16.50 -17.25 22.28
C LEU A 347 15.39 -18.21 21.83
N SER A 348 14.36 -17.68 21.18
CA SER A 348 13.23 -18.45 20.66
C SER A 348 13.15 -18.32 19.15
N GLY A 349 12.79 -19.41 18.48
CA GLY A 349 12.73 -19.44 17.02
C GLY A 349 11.97 -20.60 16.42
N ARG A 350 11.94 -20.60 15.09
CA ARG A 350 11.35 -21.65 14.24
C ARG A 350 12.40 -22.20 13.30
N MET A 351 12.28 -23.46 12.93
CA MET A 351 13.18 -24.14 11.99
C MET A 351 12.41 -25.19 11.19
N THR A 352 12.92 -25.48 10.00
CA THR A 352 12.36 -26.50 9.09
C THR A 352 12.80 -27.92 9.44
N ASP A 353 14.01 -28.08 9.98
CA ASP A 353 14.55 -29.37 10.43
C ASP A 353 15.41 -29.16 11.69
N PRO A 354 15.18 -29.93 12.78
CA PRO A 354 16.02 -29.93 13.98
C PRO A 354 17.53 -30.09 13.73
N GLY A 355 17.92 -30.73 12.62
CA GLY A 355 19.33 -30.95 12.26
C GLY A 355 20.13 -29.67 11.99
N PHE A 356 19.47 -28.54 11.72
CA PHE A 356 20.15 -27.26 11.44
C PHE A 356 20.53 -26.47 12.69
N LEU A 357 19.92 -26.79 13.85
CA LEU A 357 20.13 -26.06 15.10
C LEU A 357 21.58 -26.15 15.63
N PRO A 358 22.24 -27.33 15.70
CA PRO A 358 23.60 -27.42 16.23
C PRO A 358 24.60 -26.61 15.39
N GLY A 359 24.48 -26.66 14.06
CA GLY A 359 25.34 -25.89 13.15
C GLY A 359 25.10 -24.38 13.20
N TYR A 360 23.88 -23.94 13.55
CA TYR A 360 23.58 -22.53 13.82
C TYR A 360 24.23 -22.07 15.14
N LEU A 361 24.10 -22.86 16.21
CA LEU A 361 24.67 -22.54 17.52
C LEU A 361 26.20 -22.45 17.51
N SER A 362 26.89 -23.39 16.86
CA SER A 362 28.37 -23.33 16.75
C SER A 362 28.89 -22.12 15.98
N ARG A 363 28.06 -21.50 15.13
CA ARG A 363 28.39 -20.24 14.44
C ARG A 363 28.10 -19.04 15.32
N LEU A 364 26.98 -19.05 16.04
CA LEU A 364 26.63 -18.01 17.00
C LEU A 364 27.68 -17.90 18.11
N GLU A 365 28.21 -19.03 18.60
CA GLU A 365 29.30 -19.08 19.58
C GLU A 365 30.61 -18.39 19.14
N ARG A 366 30.79 -18.13 17.84
CA ARG A 366 31.97 -17.43 17.30
C ARG A 366 31.86 -15.91 17.42
N GLU A 367 30.64 -15.38 17.57
CA GLU A 367 30.40 -13.95 17.76
C GLU A 367 30.86 -13.51 19.15
N THR A 368 31.52 -12.35 19.23
CA THR A 368 32.09 -11.80 20.48
C THR A 368 31.09 -11.68 21.62
N GLN A 369 29.82 -11.45 21.30
CA GLN A 369 28.70 -11.27 22.23
C GLN A 369 28.18 -12.60 22.82
N PHE A 370 28.49 -13.73 22.17
CA PHE A 370 28.01 -15.07 22.54
C PHE A 370 29.14 -16.03 22.94
N LYS A 371 30.41 -15.61 22.85
CA LYS A 371 31.58 -16.40 23.27
C LYS A 371 31.51 -16.81 24.75
N GLY A 372 31.66 -18.10 25.02
CA GLY A 372 31.74 -18.66 26.37
C GLY A 372 30.39 -18.88 27.07
N ARG A 373 29.26 -18.64 26.39
CA ARG A 373 27.90 -18.82 26.93
C ARG A 373 27.27 -20.06 26.31
N ARG A 374 27.23 -21.16 27.06
CA ARG A 374 26.57 -22.39 26.63
C ARG A 374 25.10 -22.30 26.99
N PHE A 375 24.21 -22.53 26.02
CA PHE A 375 22.80 -22.74 26.30
C PHE A 375 22.65 -24.07 27.06
N ALA A 376 22.17 -24.00 28.30
CA ALA A 376 22.10 -25.15 29.20
C ALA A 376 20.86 -26.01 28.93
N GLN A 377 19.79 -25.40 28.40
CA GLN A 377 18.52 -26.06 28.12
C GLN A 377 18.08 -25.77 26.68
N VAL A 378 17.69 -26.84 25.99
CA VAL A 378 17.13 -26.80 24.63
C VAL A 378 15.77 -27.48 24.68
N GLU A 379 14.70 -26.73 24.43
CA GLU A 379 13.36 -27.28 24.25
C GLU A 379 13.00 -27.21 22.78
N ILE A 380 12.60 -28.36 22.22
CA ILE A 380 12.19 -28.50 20.82
C ILE A 380 10.75 -28.96 20.82
N GLY A 381 9.86 -28.12 20.28
CA GLY A 381 8.43 -28.40 20.16
C GLY A 381 8.01 -28.43 18.70
N VAL A 382 7.07 -29.29 18.32
CA VAL A 382 6.50 -29.31 16.97
C VAL A 382 5.25 -28.45 16.97
N VAL A 383 5.16 -27.48 16.06
CA VAL A 383 3.93 -26.70 15.86
C VAL A 383 3.23 -27.23 14.64
N SER A 384 2.08 -27.85 14.84
CA SER A 384 1.16 -28.22 13.77
C SER A 384 0.38 -26.97 13.37
N SER A 385 0.61 -26.43 12.17
CA SER A 385 -0.22 -25.38 11.62
C SER A 385 -1.42 -26.01 10.91
N GLU A 386 -2.65 -25.75 11.38
CA GLU A 386 -3.88 -26.18 10.70
C GLU A 386 -4.26 -25.32 9.48
N MET A 387 -3.45 -24.32 9.15
CA MET A 387 -3.59 -23.52 7.93
C MET A 387 -2.30 -23.64 7.13
N THR A 388 -2.43 -24.05 5.87
CA THR A 388 -1.39 -24.27 4.83
C THR A 388 -0.59 -25.59 4.95
N GLY A 389 -0.58 -26.35 3.85
CA GLY A 389 -0.23 -27.78 3.80
C GLY A 389 1.15 -28.17 4.35
N ASP A 390 1.13 -29.27 5.12
CA ASP A 390 2.18 -30.24 5.50
C ASP A 390 3.65 -29.78 5.61
N GLN A 391 3.92 -28.54 6.01
CA GLN A 391 5.25 -28.13 6.45
C GLN A 391 5.34 -28.22 7.97
N ARG A 392 5.98 -29.30 8.45
CA ARG A 392 6.25 -29.53 9.88
C ARG A 392 7.27 -28.51 10.39
N LEU A 393 6.80 -27.36 10.84
CA LEU A 393 7.64 -26.36 11.47
C LEU A 393 7.95 -26.78 12.90
N THR A 394 9.25 -26.84 13.21
CA THR A 394 9.71 -27.12 14.56
C THR A 394 10.07 -25.80 15.24
N THR A 395 9.59 -25.60 16.45
CA THR A 395 9.99 -24.48 17.33
C THR A 395 11.13 -24.89 18.24
N PHE A 396 11.97 -23.94 18.59
CA PHE A 396 12.97 -24.11 19.63
C PHE A 396 12.96 -22.94 20.62
N SER A 397 13.23 -23.25 21.88
CA SER A 397 13.61 -22.27 22.90
C SER A 397 14.91 -22.68 23.57
N LEU A 398 15.81 -21.72 23.72
CA LEU A 398 17.16 -21.88 24.27
C LEU A 398 17.33 -20.93 25.46
N SER A 399 17.76 -21.47 26.59
CA SER A 399 18.03 -20.66 27.79
C SER A 399 19.44 -20.92 28.32
N THR A 400 20.08 -19.85 28.82
CA THR A 400 21.36 -19.93 29.52
C THR A 400 21.22 -20.24 31.01
N GLN A 401 19.99 -20.33 31.55
CA GLN A 401 19.73 -20.75 32.93
C GLN A 401 19.26 -22.22 32.99
N ASP A 402 19.59 -22.89 34.09
CA ASP A 402 19.12 -24.23 34.43
C ASP A 402 17.83 -24.07 35.26
N THR A 403 16.67 -24.06 34.58
CA THR A 403 15.37 -23.95 35.26
C THR A 403 14.85 -25.33 35.64
N PRO A 404 14.46 -25.60 36.90
CA PRO A 404 13.93 -26.90 37.28
C PRO A 404 12.61 -27.18 36.56
N ARG A 405 12.53 -28.35 35.90
CA ARG A 405 11.36 -28.86 35.16
C ARG A 405 10.05 -28.67 35.94
N SER A 406 9.18 -27.79 35.47
CA SER A 406 7.75 -27.86 35.81
C SER A 406 7.07 -28.86 34.88
N SER A 407 7.04 -30.11 35.33
CA SER A 407 6.14 -31.13 34.81
C SER A 407 4.69 -30.68 34.97
N LYS A 408 3.94 -30.56 33.86
CA LYS A 408 2.60 -31.14 33.66
C LYS A 408 1.94 -30.56 32.40
N GLU A 409 1.97 -31.35 31.33
CA GLU A 409 0.72 -31.71 30.66
C GLU A 409 0.43 -33.16 31.05
N ILE A 410 -0.82 -33.43 31.40
CA ILE A 410 -1.67 -34.49 30.83
C ILE A 410 -3.07 -34.15 31.36
N LYS A 411 -3.87 -33.56 30.47
CA LYS A 411 -5.32 -33.66 30.54
C LYS A 411 -5.72 -35.01 29.92
N PRO A 412 -6.86 -35.56 30.32
CA PRO A 412 -7.99 -35.53 29.39
C PRO A 412 -9.06 -34.51 29.77
#